data_AF-A0A9D2APR6-F1
#
_entry.id   AF-A0A9D2APR6-F1
#
_cell.length_a   1.000
_cell.length_b   1.000
_cell.length_c   1.000
_cell.angle_alpha   90.00
_cell.angle_beta   90.00
_cell.angle_gamma   90.00
#
_symmetry.space_group_name_H-M   'P 1'
#
loop_
_entity.id
_entity.type
_entity.pdbx_description
1 polymer ?
#
loop_
_entity_poly.entity_id
_entity_poly.type
_entity_poly.pdbx_seq_one_letter_code
_entity_poly.pdbx_strand_id
1 'polypeptide(L)'
;MKKILLLLFVCLVASTNSFAQIIQSQSIYIQEKEKTYPCYQGEFNLGYITPLSAFIETVHGVRINKYLFTGLGLGFRASSEYATYSCKGIEYIPDFGLHFPVFANVKGYYPVSNKIEPYLNLSLGYAVGVGDYSYNGFYCDFGAG
;
A
#
# COMPACT_ATOMS: atom_id res chain seq x y z
N MET A 1 5.00 28.27 4.95
CA MET A 1 4.43 27.81 6.24
C MET A 1 3.08 27.11 6.07
N LYS A 2 2.04 27.73 5.49
CA LYS A 2 0.71 27.10 5.31
C LYS A 2 0.71 25.74 4.58
N LYS A 3 1.56 25.59 3.55
CA LYS A 3 1.69 24.35 2.76
C LYS A 3 2.33 23.19 3.55
N ILE A 4 3.25 23.50 4.47
CA ILE A 4 3.92 22.50 5.33
C ILE A 4 2.93 22.01 6.39
N LEU A 5 2.10 22.91 6.92
CA LEU A 5 1.06 22.56 7.88
C LEU A 5 0.00 21.63 7.27
N LEU A 6 -0.38 21.89 6.01
CA LEU A 6 -1.32 21.03 5.27
C LEU A 6 -0.74 19.63 5.02
N LEU A 7 0.53 19.54 4.60
CA LEU A 7 1.21 18.26 4.39
C LEU A 7 1.30 17.47 5.70
N LEU A 8 1.69 18.13 6.79
CA LEU A 8 1.73 17.51 8.13
C LEU A 8 0.36 17.02 8.57
N PHE A 9 -0.70 17.79 8.31
CA PHE A 9 -2.08 17.40 8.63
C PHE A 9 -2.51 16.17 7.82
N VAL A 10 -2.19 16.12 6.51
CA VAL A 10 -2.50 14.96 5.66
C VAL A 10 -1.71 13.72 6.07
N CYS A 11 -0.43 13.87 6.42
CA CYS A 11 0.40 12.78 6.95
C CYS A 11 -0.10 12.25 8.30
N LEU A 12 -0.57 13.13 9.19
CA LEU A 12 -1.17 12.76 10.47
C LEU A 12 -2.47 11.95 10.30
N VAL A 13 -3.31 12.33 9.34
CA VAL A 13 -4.54 11.57 9.03
C VAL A 13 -4.21 10.23 8.37
N ALA A 14 -3.20 10.17 7.50
CA ALA A 14 -2.75 8.95 6.82
C ALA A 14 -2.00 7.97 7.74
N SER A 15 -1.35 8.44 8.81
CA SER A 15 -0.55 7.61 9.73
C SER A 15 -1.35 6.65 10.61
N THR A 16 -2.69 6.68 10.54
CA THR A 16 -3.54 5.84 11.41
C THR A 16 -3.74 4.41 10.89
N ASN A 17 -3.35 4.06 9.66
CA ASN A 17 -3.73 2.75 9.11
C ASN A 17 -2.72 1.95 8.27
N SER A 18 -1.51 2.43 7.98
CA SER A 18 -0.53 1.56 7.29
C SER A 18 0.89 2.12 7.36
N PHE A 19 1.79 1.42 8.06
CA PHE A 19 3.23 1.60 7.87
C PHE A 19 3.67 0.67 6.75
N ALA A 20 3.42 1.05 5.50
CA ALA A 20 4.10 0.41 4.38
C ALA A 20 5.56 0.89 4.41
N GLN A 21 6.47 0.06 4.93
CA GLN A 21 7.90 0.26 4.65
C GLN A 21 8.12 -0.14 3.19
N ILE A 22 8.22 0.86 2.32
CA ILE A 22 8.76 0.64 0.98
C ILE A 22 10.22 0.24 1.19
N ILE A 23 10.54 -1.04 1.04
CA ILE A 23 11.91 -1.42 0.69
C ILE A 23 12.04 -0.98 -0.76
N GLN A 24 12.40 0.29 -0.94
CA GLN A 24 12.73 0.80 -2.25
C GLN A 24 13.83 -0.11 -2.77
N SER A 25 13.50 -0.88 -3.81
CA SER A 25 14.46 -1.69 -4.55
C SER A 25 15.71 -0.85 -4.69
N GLN A 26 16.79 -1.35 -4.11
CA GLN A 26 18.07 -0.69 -4.11
C GLN A 26 18.53 -0.68 -5.57
N SER A 27 18.13 0.36 -6.32
CA SER A 27 18.77 0.71 -7.56
C SER A 27 20.19 1.06 -7.18
N ILE A 28 21.08 0.07 -7.34
CA ILE A 28 22.53 0.22 -7.39
C ILE A 28 22.81 1.55 -8.09
N TYR A 29 23.51 2.47 -7.39
CA TYR A 29 23.73 3.85 -7.81
C TYR A 29 24.18 3.94 -9.27
N ILE A 30 23.22 4.21 -10.16
CA ILE A 30 23.45 4.72 -11.50
C ILE A 30 23.15 6.20 -11.38
N GLN A 31 24.10 7.02 -11.84
CA GLN A 31 24.13 8.49 -11.73
C GLN A 31 22.74 9.14 -11.83
N GLU A 32 22.56 10.23 -11.07
CA GLU A 32 21.36 11.08 -11.00
C GLU A 32 21.00 11.63 -12.40
N LYS A 33 20.44 10.77 -13.25
CA LYS A 33 19.98 11.09 -14.59
C LYS A 33 18.65 11.80 -14.44
N GLU A 34 18.51 12.94 -15.09
CA GLU A 34 17.27 13.70 -15.13
C GLU A 34 16.11 12.77 -15.50
N LYS A 35 15.10 12.64 -14.62
CA LYS A 35 13.98 11.71 -14.84
C LYS A 35 13.19 12.17 -16.06
N THR A 36 13.31 11.43 -17.16
CA THR A 36 12.47 11.62 -18.35
C THR A 36 11.15 10.88 -18.16
N TYR A 37 10.06 11.53 -18.54
CA TYR A 37 8.71 10.99 -18.42
C TYR A 37 8.06 10.85 -19.80
N PRO A 38 7.25 9.81 -20.05
CA PRO A 38 6.89 8.72 -19.13
C PRO A 38 8.02 7.70 -18.92
N CYS A 39 8.06 7.07 -17.74
CA CYS A 39 9.02 6.00 -17.46
C CYS A 39 8.38 4.84 -16.69
N TYR A 40 8.87 3.62 -16.92
CA TYR A 40 8.46 2.44 -16.16
C TYR A 40 8.92 2.56 -14.70
N GLN A 41 8.05 2.17 -13.77
CA GLN A 41 8.36 2.07 -12.35
C GLN A 41 7.74 0.78 -11.80
N GLY A 42 8.59 -0.04 -11.19
CA GLY A 42 8.20 -1.24 -10.45
C GLY A 42 8.52 -1.06 -8.97
N GLU A 43 7.67 -1.61 -8.12
CA GLU A 43 7.78 -1.50 -6.67
C GLU A 43 7.53 -2.85 -6.02
N PHE A 44 8.22 -3.06 -4.91
CA PHE A 44 8.04 -4.19 -4.01
C PHE A 44 7.74 -3.63 -2.63
N ASN A 45 6.59 -3.98 -2.08
CA ASN A 45 6.07 -3.48 -0.82
C ASN A 45 5.98 -4.64 0.17
N LEU A 46 6.51 -4.43 1.38
CA LEU A 46 6.41 -5.36 2.50
C LEU A 46 6.01 -4.55 3.73
N GLY A 47 4.95 -4.96 4.42
CA GLY A 47 4.50 -4.20 5.57
C GLY A 47 3.54 -4.97 6.46
N TYR A 48 3.12 -4.30 7.52
CA TYR A 48 2.11 -4.81 8.44
C TYR A 48 1.16 -3.69 8.85
N ILE A 49 -0.10 -4.07 9.10
CA ILE A 49 -1.16 -3.21 9.60
C ILE A 49 -1.51 -3.73 11.00
N THR A 50 -1.32 -2.89 12.02
CA THR A 50 -1.69 -3.22 13.40
C THR A 50 -3.21 -3.35 13.53
N PRO A 51 -3.72 -4.32 14.31
CA PRO A 51 -2.97 -5.15 15.25
C PRO A 51 -2.27 -6.39 14.67
N LEU A 52 -2.71 -6.99 13.55
CA LEU A 52 -2.19 -8.32 13.17
C LEU A 52 -2.26 -8.70 11.67
N SER A 53 -2.23 -7.73 10.76
CA SER A 53 -2.17 -8.03 9.32
C SER A 53 -0.78 -7.80 8.75
N ALA A 54 -0.32 -8.65 7.85
CA ALA A 54 0.96 -8.51 7.12
C ALA A 54 0.72 -8.63 5.62
N PHE A 55 1.50 -7.92 4.80
CA PHE A 55 1.35 -7.97 3.35
C PHE A 55 2.69 -7.94 2.63
N ILE A 56 2.71 -8.60 1.48
CA ILE A 56 3.77 -8.57 0.49
C ILE A 56 3.12 -8.34 -0.88
N GLU A 57 3.48 -7.26 -1.56
CA GLU A 57 2.83 -6.85 -2.79
C GLU A 57 3.85 -6.31 -3.79
N THR A 58 3.62 -6.56 -5.08
CA THR A 58 4.36 -5.89 -6.15
C THR A 58 3.43 -4.99 -6.93
N VAL A 59 3.95 -3.85 -7.38
CA VAL A 59 3.22 -2.91 -8.23
C VAL A 59 4.07 -2.58 -9.44
N HIS A 60 3.51 -2.73 -10.62
CA HIS A 60 4.19 -2.49 -11.90
C HIS A 60 3.39 -1.49 -12.71
N GLY A 61 4.03 -0.42 -13.16
CA GLY A 61 3.33 0.65 -13.85
C GLY A 61 4.23 1.67 -14.51
N VAL A 62 3.64 2.82 -14.80
CA VAL A 62 4.29 3.92 -15.48
C VAL A 62 4.13 5.19 -14.66
N ARG A 63 5.24 5.87 -14.41
CA ARG A 63 5.25 7.25 -13.92
C ARG A 63 5.05 8.17 -15.12
N ILE A 64 3.84 8.72 -15.23
CA ILE A 64 3.38 9.53 -16.37
C ILE A 64 4.10 10.89 -16.37
N ASN A 65 4.29 11.46 -15.18
CA ASN A 65 5.02 12.70 -14.96
C ASN A 65 5.57 12.75 -13.53
N LYS A 66 6.23 13.84 -13.14
CA LYS A 66 6.78 14.02 -11.78
C LYS A 66 5.77 13.98 -10.63
N TYR A 67 4.47 13.98 -10.92
CA TYR A 67 3.39 14.03 -9.94
C TYR A 67 2.49 12.79 -9.95
N LEU A 68 2.51 11.98 -11.01
CA LEU A 68 1.51 10.95 -11.21
C LEU A 68 2.13 9.63 -11.67
N PHE A 69 1.77 8.56 -10.96
CA PHE A 69 2.00 7.18 -11.36
C PHE A 69 0.68 6.43 -11.42
N THR A 70 0.61 5.48 -12.35
CA THR A 70 -0.45 4.47 -12.37
C THR A 70 0.14 3.12 -12.73
N GLY A 71 -0.41 2.05 -12.16
CA GLY A 71 0.06 0.69 -12.38
C GLY A 71 -0.94 -0.35 -11.92
N LEU A 72 -0.56 -1.61 -12.10
CA LEU A 72 -1.26 -2.77 -11.60
C LEU A 72 -0.41 -3.44 -10.53
N GLY A 73 -1.05 -3.91 -9.47
CA GLY A 73 -0.40 -4.63 -8.39
C GLY A 73 -1.10 -5.93 -8.06
N LEU A 74 -0.32 -6.82 -7.47
CA LEU A 74 -0.77 -8.09 -6.95
C LEU A 74 0.09 -8.48 -5.75
N GLY A 75 -0.45 -9.32 -4.86
CA GLY A 75 0.32 -9.74 -3.70
C GLY A 75 -0.41 -10.72 -2.81
N PHE A 76 0.08 -10.84 -1.58
CA PHE A 76 -0.52 -11.65 -0.53
C PHE A 76 -0.67 -10.80 0.72
N ARG A 77 -1.85 -10.87 1.34
CA ARG A 77 -2.15 -10.24 2.62
C ARG A 77 -2.66 -11.31 3.59
N ALA A 78 -1.95 -11.47 4.70
CA ALA A 78 -2.37 -12.29 5.82
C ALA A 78 -3.04 -11.39 6.85
N SER A 79 -4.23 -11.75 7.32
CA SER A 79 -4.96 -11.04 8.36
C SER A 79 -5.46 -12.03 9.39
N SER A 80 -5.25 -11.73 10.67
CA SER A 80 -5.93 -12.44 11.75
C SER A 80 -7.11 -11.62 12.25
N GLU A 81 -8.31 -12.18 12.15
CA GLU A 81 -9.48 -11.63 12.83
C GLU A 81 -9.56 -12.23 14.25
N TYR A 82 -9.71 -11.34 15.23
CA TYR A 82 -10.05 -11.73 16.60
C TYR A 82 -11.55 -11.54 16.80
N ALA A 83 -12.23 -12.66 17.07
CA ALA A 83 -13.60 -12.81 17.56
C ALA A 83 -14.70 -12.95 16.48
N THR A 84 -15.29 -14.15 16.45
CA THR A 84 -16.65 -14.37 15.94
C THR A 84 -17.65 -14.12 17.08
N TYR A 85 -18.69 -13.33 16.83
CA TYR A 85 -19.79 -13.13 17.79
C TYR A 85 -20.71 -14.36 17.74
N SER A 86 -20.74 -15.16 18.82
CA SER A 86 -21.70 -16.25 18.99
C SER A 86 -22.78 -15.85 19.98
N CYS A 87 -24.02 -16.32 19.77
CA CYS A 87 -25.17 -16.06 20.64
C CYS A 87 -24.98 -16.59 22.08
N LYS A 88 -23.90 -17.34 22.34
CA LYS A 88 -23.56 -17.97 23.63
C LYS A 88 -22.36 -17.33 24.34
N GLY A 89 -21.71 -16.31 23.77
CA GLY A 89 -20.53 -15.64 24.34
C GLY A 89 -19.48 -15.24 23.30
N ILE A 90 -18.41 -14.58 23.75
CA ILE A 90 -17.24 -14.28 22.90
C ILE A 90 -16.38 -15.54 22.85
N GLU A 91 -16.34 -16.20 21.70
CA GLU A 91 -15.46 -17.35 21.46
C GLU A 91 -14.24 -16.86 20.67
N TYR A 92 -13.07 -16.87 21.31
CA TYR A 92 -11.81 -16.46 20.69
C TYR A 92 -11.26 -17.61 19.85
N ILE A 93 -11.79 -17.77 18.64
CA ILE A 93 -11.19 -18.64 17.63
C ILE A 93 -10.29 -17.73 16.77
N PRO A 94 -8.96 -17.92 16.77
CA PRO A 94 -8.08 -17.17 15.89
C PRO A 94 -8.37 -17.61 14.46
N ASP A 95 -9.03 -16.73 13.69
CA ASP A 95 -9.21 -16.97 12.26
C ASP A 95 -8.04 -16.32 11.51
N PHE A 96 -7.45 -17.07 10.59
CA PHE A 96 -6.33 -16.63 9.76
C PHE A 96 -6.79 -16.61 8.30
N GLY A 97 -7.03 -15.41 7.79
CA GLY A 97 -7.35 -15.16 6.39
C GLY A 97 -6.08 -14.91 5.60
N LEU A 98 -5.93 -15.62 4.47
CA LEU A 98 -4.93 -15.30 3.46
C LEU A 98 -5.63 -14.82 2.20
N HIS A 99 -5.29 -13.63 1.74
CA HIS A 99 -5.91 -13.01 0.58
C HIS A 99 -4.88 -12.71 -0.50
N PHE A 100 -5.25 -12.93 -1.75
CA PHE A 100 -4.50 -12.58 -2.94
C PHE A 100 -5.18 -11.40 -3.64
N PRO A 101 -4.83 -10.14 -3.32
CA PRO A 101 -5.36 -8.99 -4.02
C PRO A 101 -4.75 -8.82 -5.42
N VAL A 102 -5.58 -8.45 -6.38
CA VAL A 102 -5.19 -7.89 -7.68
C VAL A 102 -5.85 -6.53 -7.81
N PHE A 103 -5.07 -5.48 -8.05
CA PHE A 103 -5.53 -4.10 -7.92
C PHE A 103 -4.90 -3.15 -8.94
N ALA A 104 -5.64 -2.10 -9.27
CA ALA A 104 -5.10 -0.91 -9.92
C ALA A 104 -4.58 0.05 -8.85
N ASN A 105 -3.41 0.63 -9.08
CA ASN A 105 -2.77 1.57 -8.17
C ASN A 105 -2.58 2.92 -8.87
N VAL A 106 -2.90 4.00 -8.16
CA VAL A 106 -2.63 5.38 -8.57
C VAL A 106 -1.86 6.06 -7.45
N LYS A 107 -0.82 6.82 -7.79
CA LYS A 107 -0.05 7.62 -6.83
C LYS A 107 0.07 9.07 -7.25
N GLY A 108 -0.18 9.95 -6.28
CA GLY A 108 0.09 11.38 -6.38
C GLY A 108 1.37 11.74 -5.62
N TYR A 109 2.42 12.14 -6.33
CA TYR A 109 3.68 12.60 -5.75
C TYR A 109 3.65 14.11 -5.49
N TYR A 110 4.25 14.53 -4.38
CA TYR A 110 4.51 15.92 -4.04
C TYR A 110 6.02 16.14 -3.91
N PRO A 111 6.76 16.27 -5.03
CA PRO A 111 8.22 16.41 -5.01
C PRO A 111 8.64 17.69 -4.28
N VAL A 112 9.23 17.53 -3.09
CA VAL A 112 9.77 18.63 -2.28
C VAL A 112 11.19 18.98 -2.73
N SER A 113 11.96 17.97 -3.13
CA SER A 113 13.30 18.08 -3.72
C SER A 113 13.59 16.90 -4.64
N ASN A 114 14.72 16.92 -5.36
CA ASN A 114 15.14 15.79 -6.21
C ASN A 114 15.36 14.47 -5.43
N LYS A 115 15.49 14.56 -4.09
CA LYS A 115 15.76 13.41 -3.21
C LYS A 115 14.55 12.96 -2.39
N ILE A 116 13.55 13.84 -2.23
CA ILE A 116 12.42 13.63 -1.33
C ILE A 116 11.13 13.88 -2.11
N GLU A 117 10.45 12.80 -2.45
CA GLU A 117 9.21 12.78 -3.22
C GLU A 117 8.10 12.05 -2.43
N PRO A 118 7.55 12.67 -1.37
CA PRO A 118 6.41 12.12 -0.66
C PRO A 118 5.25 11.85 -1.61
N TYR A 119 4.45 10.85 -1.31
CA TYR A 119 3.31 10.51 -2.13
C TYR A 119 2.12 10.01 -1.32
N LEU A 120 0.95 10.09 -1.94
CA LEU A 120 -0.26 9.37 -1.53
C LEU A 120 -0.55 8.30 -2.57
N ASN A 121 -0.96 7.12 -2.14
CA ASN A 121 -1.40 6.05 -3.02
C ASN A 121 -2.86 5.69 -2.76
N LEU A 122 -3.51 5.18 -3.81
CA LEU A 122 -4.82 4.56 -3.74
C LEU A 122 -4.79 3.30 -4.60
N SER A 123 -5.08 2.17 -3.99
CA SER A 123 -5.21 0.88 -4.65
C SER A 123 -6.65 0.42 -4.58
N LEU A 124 -7.24 0.12 -5.74
CA LEU A 124 -8.60 -0.41 -5.84
C LEU A 124 -8.58 -1.70 -6.65
N GLY A 125 -9.25 -2.74 -6.18
CA GLY A 125 -9.19 -4.05 -6.82
C GLY A 125 -10.13 -5.08 -6.23
N TYR A 126 -9.74 -6.33 -6.41
CA TYR A 126 -10.45 -7.48 -5.90
C TYR A 126 -9.48 -8.42 -5.19
N ALA A 127 -9.85 -8.86 -3.99
CA ALA A 127 -9.11 -9.84 -3.22
C ALA A 127 -9.77 -11.21 -3.34
N VAL A 128 -8.96 -12.21 -3.67
CA VAL A 128 -9.37 -13.62 -3.68
C VAL A 128 -8.85 -14.27 -2.41
N GLY A 129 -9.74 -14.87 -1.62
CA GLY A 129 -9.38 -15.67 -0.47
C GLY A 129 -8.69 -16.97 -0.86
N VAL A 130 -7.65 -17.34 -0.13
CA VAL A 130 -6.86 -18.56 -0.33
C VAL A 130 -7.00 -19.45 0.90
N GLY A 131 -7.86 -20.48 0.80
CA GLY A 131 -8.12 -21.46 1.86
C GLY A 131 -9.53 -21.38 2.43
N ASP A 132 -9.81 -22.28 3.37
CA ASP A 132 -11.18 -22.59 3.82
C ASP A 132 -11.86 -21.46 4.61
N TYR A 133 -11.09 -20.49 5.13
CA TYR A 133 -11.56 -19.36 5.93
C TYR A 133 -11.36 -18.00 5.26
N SER A 134 -11.08 -17.98 3.96
CA SER A 134 -10.73 -16.74 3.26
C SER A 134 -11.88 -16.26 2.36
N TYR A 135 -12.34 -15.04 2.61
CA TYR A 135 -13.39 -14.41 1.82
C TYR A 135 -12.83 -13.69 0.59
N ASN A 136 -13.65 -13.65 -0.47
CA ASN A 136 -13.41 -12.81 -1.63
C ASN A 136 -14.11 -11.47 -1.43
N GLY A 137 -13.54 -10.39 -1.97
CA GLY A 137 -14.19 -9.09 -1.85
C GLY A 137 -13.49 -7.95 -2.54
N PHE A 138 -14.12 -6.79 -2.43
CA PHE A 138 -13.54 -5.54 -2.89
C PHE A 138 -12.28 -5.21 -2.08
N TYR A 139 -11.19 -4.92 -2.78
CA TYR A 139 -9.93 -4.48 -2.17
C TYR A 139 -9.80 -2.97 -2.33
N CYS A 140 -9.55 -2.28 -1.22
CA CYS A 140 -9.29 -0.86 -1.18
C CYS A 140 -8.17 -0.61 -0.16
N ASP A 141 -7.09 0.00 -0.61
CA ASP A 141 -5.94 0.35 0.22
C ASP A 141 -5.53 1.80 -0.05
N PHE A 142 -5.26 2.54 1.01
CA PHE A 142 -4.78 3.92 0.96
C PHE A 142 -3.60 4.07 1.90
N GLY A 143 -2.58 4.76 1.43
CA GLY A 143 -1.32 4.91 2.14
C GLY A 143 -0.56 6.15 1.70
N ALA A 144 0.47 6.47 2.49
CA ALA A 144 1.40 7.55 2.22
C ALA A 144 2.83 7.03 2.39
N GLY A 145 3.77 7.64 1.67
CA GLY A 145 5.20 7.31 1.72
C GLY A 145 6.08 8.49 1.35
#